data_AF-A0A849QLX4-F1
#
_entry.id   AF-A0A849QLX4-F1
#
_cell.length_a   1.000
_cell.length_b   1.000
_cell.length_c   1.000
_cell.angle_alpha   90.00
_cell.angle_beta   90.00
_cell.angle_gamma   90.00
#
_symmetry.space_group_name_H-M   'P 1'
#
loop_
_entity.id
_entity.type
_entity.pdbx_description
1 polymer ?
#
loop_
_entity_poly.entity_id
_entity_poly.type
_entity_poly.pdbx_seq_one_letter_code
_entity_poly.pdbx_strand_id
1 'polypeptide(L)' 'MDEPMIVVNGTTVGDICDKLHRDFRRKFRYSQIWGSSAKHPGQRAGLDHYLHDRDILTLIIQK' A
#
# COMPACT_ATOMS: atom_id res chain seq x y z
N MET A 1 14.02 -2.79 -8.39
CA MET A 1 13.36 -2.78 -7.05
C MET A 1 14.44 -2.49 -6.02
N ASP A 2 15.20 -1.43 -6.26
CA ASP A 2 16.53 -1.31 -5.66
C ASP A 2 16.50 -0.50 -4.36
N GLU A 3 15.36 0.13 -4.05
CA GLU A 3 15.16 0.89 -2.83
C GLU A 3 13.75 0.66 -2.27
N PRO A 4 13.59 -0.11 -1.18
CA PRO A 4 12.30 -0.32 -0.53
C PRO A 4 11.95 0.84 0.42
N MET A 5 10.66 1.10 0.60
CA MET A 5 10.20 1.99 1.67
C MET A 5 10.21 1.24 3.00
N ILE A 6 11.07 1.67 3.92
CA ILE A 6 11.12 1.11 5.27
C ILE A 6 10.03 1.73 6.14
N VAL A 7 9.20 0.90 6.75
CA VAL A 7 8.10 1.30 7.64
C VAL A 7 8.07 0.47 8.90
N VAL A 8 7.31 0.93 9.90
CA VAL A 8 7.11 0.20 11.15
C VAL A 8 6.14 -0.96 10.95
N ASN A 9 6.28 -2.02 11.75
CA ASN A 9 5.30 -3.10 11.74
C ASN A 9 3.91 -2.58 12.15
N GLY A 10 2.86 -3.14 11.56
CA GLY A 10 1.47 -2.69 11.74
C GLY A 10 1.07 -1.51 10.84
N THR A 11 1.90 -1.17 9.83
CA THR A 11 1.57 -0.12 8.86
C THR A 11 0.48 -0.58 7.89
N THR A 12 -0.52 0.26 7.68
CA THR A 12 -1.59 0.04 6.69
C THR A 12 -1.28 0.73 5.36
N VAL A 13 -2.02 0.37 4.30
CA VAL A 13 -1.98 1.10 3.01
C VAL A 13 -2.29 2.59 3.20
N GLY A 14 -3.20 2.94 4.12
CA GLY A 14 -3.51 4.33 4.43
C GLY A 14 -2.33 5.11 5.02
N ASP A 15 -1.57 4.47 5.91
CA ASP A 15 -0.38 5.08 6.49
C ASP A 15 0.72 5.30 5.44
N ILE A 16 0.84 4.40 4.44
CA ILE A 16 1.74 4.62 3.30
C ILE A 16 1.31 5.83 2.48
N CYS A 17 0.01 5.97 2.21
CA CYS A 17 -0.51 7.14 1.50
C CYS A 17 -0.13 8.45 2.22
N ASP A 18 -0.27 8.49 3.55
CA ASP A 18 0.05 9.69 4.33
C ASP A 18 1.55 9.99 4.37
N LYS A 19 2.41 8.97 4.38
CA LYS A 19 3.87 9.13 4.28
C LYS A 19 4.34 9.61 2.91
N LEU A 20 3.70 9.17 1.83
CA LEU A 20 4.06 9.55 0.48
C LEU A 20 3.74 11.02 0.22
N HIS A 21 2.48 11.42 0.43
CA HIS A 21 2.03 12.80 0.29
C HIS A 21 0.57 12.93 0.76
N ARG A 22 0.22 14.08 1.38
CA ARG A 22 -1.12 14.39 1.90
C ARG A 22 -2.29 14.18 0.91
N ASP A 23 -2.04 14.25 -0.39
CA ASP A 23 -3.07 14.09 -1.41
C ASP A 23 -3.34 12.62 -1.78
N PHE A 24 -2.42 11.69 -1.50
CA PHE A 24 -2.58 10.29 -1.89
C PHE A 24 -3.78 9.67 -1.20
N ARG A 25 -3.96 9.92 0.09
CA ARG A 25 -5.10 9.40 0.85
C ARG A 25 -6.42 9.93 0.31
N ARG A 26 -6.49 11.22 -0.03
CA ARG A 26 -7.69 11.85 -0.62
C ARG A 26 -8.00 11.33 -2.01
N LYS A 27 -6.99 11.10 -2.84
CA LYS A 27 -7.14 10.63 -4.22
C LYS A 27 -7.16 9.10 -4.33
N PHE A 28 -7.00 8.36 -3.24
CA PHE A 28 -6.92 6.91 -3.25
C PHE A 28 -8.18 6.29 -3.87
N ARG A 29 -7.99 5.37 -4.83
CA ARG A 29 -9.07 4.60 -5.43
C ARG A 29 -9.05 3.16 -4.93
N TYR A 30 -7.91 2.51 -5.04
CA TYR A 30 -7.62 1.18 -4.50
C TYR A 30 -6.11 0.93 -4.55
N SER A 31 -5.64 -0.12 -3.89
CA SER A 31 -4.29 -0.65 -4.05
C SER A 31 -4.30 -2.04 -4.68
N GLN A 32 -3.16 -2.45 -5.22
CA GLN A 32 -2.87 -3.84 -5.56
C GLN A 32 -1.64 -4.31 -4.79
N ILE A 33 -1.70 -5.53 -4.29
CA ILE A 33 -0.67 -6.08 -3.41
C ILE A 33 -0.17 -7.41 -3.94
N TRP A 34 1.15 -7.59 -3.93
CA TRP A 34 1.83 -8.85 -4.19
C TRP A 34 2.74 -9.16 -3.01
N GLY A 35 2.46 -10.26 -2.31
CA GLY A 35 3.24 -10.65 -1.14
C GLY A 35 2.37 -11.41 -0.16
N SER A 36 2.88 -11.58 1.06
CA SER A 36 2.29 -12.49 2.05
C SER A 36 1.01 -11.96 2.69
N SER A 37 0.76 -10.65 2.65
CA SER A 37 -0.49 -10.07 3.15
C SER A 37 -1.67 -10.24 2.17
N ALA A 38 -1.39 -10.58 0.91
CA ALA A 38 -2.39 -10.85 -0.11
C ALA A 38 -2.70 -12.35 -0.19
N LYS A 39 -3.99 -12.69 -0.36
CA LYS A 39 -4.43 -14.06 -0.64
C LYS A 39 -4.02 -14.53 -2.03
N HIS A 40 -3.97 -13.61 -2.99
CA HIS A 40 -3.63 -13.86 -4.38
C HIS A 40 -2.79 -12.69 -4.93
N PRO A 41 -1.84 -12.94 -5.86
CA PRO A 41 -1.06 -11.87 -6.49
C PRO A 41 -1.94 -10.80 -7.15
N GLY A 42 -1.69 -9.53 -6.85
CA GLY A 42 -2.48 -8.41 -7.41
C GLY A 42 -3.85 -8.24 -6.76
N GLN A 43 -4.08 -8.84 -5.58
CA GLN A 43 -5.30 -8.62 -4.80
C GLN A 43 -5.56 -7.12 -4.63
N ARG A 44 -6.81 -6.71 -4.86
CA ARG A 44 -7.24 -5.35 -4.56
C ARG A 44 -7.47 -5.18 -3.06
N ALA A 45 -6.96 -4.09 -2.51
CA ALA A 45 -7.06 -3.77 -1.10
C ALA A 45 -7.44 -2.29 -0.88
N GLY A 46 -8.03 -2.04 0.29
CA GLY A 46 -8.41 -0.70 0.76
C GLY A 46 -7.33 -0.08 1.65
N LEU A 47 -7.65 1.08 2.23
CA LEU A 47 -6.73 1.81 3.12
C LEU A 47 -6.41 1.03 4.40
N ASP A 48 -7.35 0.24 4.92
CA ASP A 48 -7.21 -0.48 6.20
C ASP A 48 -6.43 -1.81 6.06
N HIS A 49 -5.92 -2.12 4.87
CA HIS A 49 -5.15 -3.34 4.65
C HIS A 49 -3.76 -3.22 5.27
N TYR A 50 -3.41 -4.18 6.14
CA TYR A 50 -2.09 -4.27 6.77
C TYR A 50 -1.05 -4.85 5.82
N LEU A 51 0.10 -4.18 5.73
CA LEU A 51 1.22 -4.63 4.90
C LEU A 51 2.15 -5.53 5.70
N HIS A 52 2.72 -6.51 5.03
CA HIS A 52 3.77 -7.37 5.55
C HIS A 52 5.12 -7.01 4.93
N ASP A 53 6.21 -7.45 5.57
CA ASP A 53 7.56 -7.28 5.03
C ASP A 53 7.66 -7.86 3.60
N ARG A 54 8.36 -7.15 2.72
CA ARG A 54 8.54 -7.46 1.29
C ARG A 54 7.27 -7.47 0.43
N ASP A 55 6.14 -6.97 0.93
CA ASP A 55 5.00 -6.73 0.06
C ASP A 55 5.32 -5.68 -1.00
N ILE A 56 4.91 -5.95 -2.24
CA ILE A 56 4.91 -4.99 -3.33
C ILE A 56 3.54 -4.34 -3.36
N LEU A 57 3.51 -3.02 -3.18
CA LEU A 57 2.30 -2.21 -3.16
C LEU A 57 2.24 -1.30 -4.39
N THR A 58 1.15 -1.36 -5.13
CA THR A 58 0.82 -0.38 -6.18
C THR A 58 -0.40 0.44 -5.76
N LEU A 59 -0.27 1.77 -5.76
CA LEU A 59 -1.35 2.70 -5.42
C LEU A 59 -2.01 3.24 -6.69
N ILE A 60 -3.33 3.09 -6.79
CA ILE A 60 -4.12 3.66 -7.89
C ILE A 60 -4.89 4.86 -7.35
N ILE A 61 -4.59 6.04 -7.89
CA ILE A 61 -5.22 7.31 -7.49
C ILE A 61 -6.12 7.86 -8.60
N GLN A 62 -7.16 8.61 -8.21
CA GLN A 62 -7.99 9.39 -9.11
C GLN A 62 -7.24 10.66 -9.57
N LYS A 63 -7.55 11.16 -10.77
CA LYS A 63 -6.97 12.41 -11.29
C LYS A 63 -7.37 13.60 -10.43
#